data_AF-A0A6G3TVP3-F1
#
_entry.id   AF-A0A6G3TVP3-F1
#
_cell.length_a   1.000
_cell.length_b   1.000
_cell.length_c   1.000
_cell.angle_alpha   90.00
_cell.angle_beta   90.00
_cell.angle_gamma   90.00
#
_symmetry.space_group_name_H-M   'P 1'
#
loop_
_entity.id
_entity.type
_entity.pdbx_description
1 polymer ?
#
loop_
_entity_poly.entity_id
_entity_poly.type
_entity_poly.pdbx_seq_one_letter_code
_entity_poly.pdbx_strand_id
1 'polypeptide(L)'
;AAYVSTRLGADGLAALLPRLLEPAGVTSELPASVRGRVEATVRRGAGGRFLFLVNRTDEAVTVPGLTGDVLVGDTGDEGAVVLAGRGVAVLRTPAS
;
A
#
# COMPACT_ATOMS: atom_id res chain seq x y z
N ALA A 1 -6.33 -3.81 25.36
CA ALA A 1 -5.88 -2.42 25.13
C ALA A 1 -4.37 -2.35 25.35
N ALA A 2 -3.65 -1.50 24.62
CA ALA A 2 -2.21 -1.29 24.79
C ALA A 2 -1.93 0.17 25.16
N TYR A 3 -0.96 0.42 26.04
CA TYR A 3 -0.50 1.75 26.42
C TYR A 3 1.02 1.84 26.21
N VAL A 4 1.47 2.86 25.49
CA VAL A 4 2.88 3.09 25.19
C VAL A 4 3.26 4.46 25.76
N SER A 5 4.04 4.46 26.85
CA SER A 5 4.39 5.67 27.61
C SER A 5 5.63 6.41 27.08
N THR A 6 6.19 5.99 25.95
CA THR A 6 7.40 6.57 25.36
C THR A 6 7.29 6.65 23.83
N ARG A 7 8.14 7.47 23.21
CA ARG A 7 8.28 7.53 21.76
C ARG A 7 9.24 6.43 21.30
N LEU A 8 8.72 5.46 20.55
CA LEU A 8 9.49 4.30 20.11
C LEU A 8 10.30 4.51 18.82
N GLY A 9 10.12 5.65 18.14
CA GLY A 9 10.68 5.86 16.81
C GLY A 9 10.11 4.90 15.76
N ALA A 10 10.63 4.96 14.54
CA ALA A 10 10.15 4.13 13.44
C ALA A 10 10.41 2.65 13.69
N ASP A 11 11.61 2.29 14.14
CA ASP A 11 12.01 0.89 14.35
C ASP A 11 11.20 0.21 15.46
N GLY A 12 10.99 0.91 16.58
CA GLY A 12 10.19 0.38 17.67
C GLY A 12 8.70 0.23 17.30
N LEU A 13 8.15 1.14 16.49
CA LEU A 13 6.80 0.97 15.93
C LEU A 13 6.73 -0.18 14.92
N ALA A 14 7.74 -0.33 14.06
CA ALA A 14 7.82 -1.42 13.08
C ALA A 14 7.89 -2.80 13.76
N ALA A 15 8.51 -2.89 14.93
CA ALA A 15 8.53 -4.11 15.74
C ALA A 15 7.22 -4.36 16.52
N LEU A 16 6.57 -3.30 17.02
CA LEU A 16 5.38 -3.41 17.88
C LEU A 16 4.10 -3.64 17.08
N LEU A 17 3.86 -2.86 16.02
CA LEU A 17 2.58 -2.84 15.30
C LEU A 17 2.18 -4.20 14.73
N PRO A 18 3.06 -5.01 14.11
CA PRO A 18 2.68 -6.33 13.60
C PRO A 18 2.06 -7.22 14.69
N ARG A 19 2.63 -7.22 15.90
CA ARG A 19 2.13 -8.01 17.04
C ARG A 19 0.76 -7.56 17.53
N LEU A 20 0.43 -6.27 17.38
CA LEU A 20 -0.87 -5.72 17.76
C LEU A 20 -1.93 -5.95 16.68
N LEU A 21 -1.54 -5.96 15.41
CA LEU A 21 -2.44 -6.09 14.27
C LEU A 21 -2.74 -7.55 13.90
N GLU A 22 -1.81 -8.48 14.15
CA GLU A 22 -1.97 -9.91 13.84
C GLU A 22 -3.24 -10.52 14.45
N PRO A 23 -3.57 -10.34 15.74
CA PRO A 23 -4.80 -10.90 16.31
C PRO A 23 -6.09 -10.35 15.68
N ALA A 24 -6.02 -9.17 15.05
CA ALA A 24 -7.14 -8.55 14.34
C ALA A 24 -7.18 -8.94 12.85
N GLY A 25 -6.23 -9.74 12.37
CA GLY A 25 -6.12 -10.11 10.95
C GLY A 25 -5.81 -8.94 10.01
N VAL A 26 -5.35 -7.80 10.56
CA VAL A 26 -5.07 -6.60 9.76
C VAL A 26 -3.70 -6.74 9.11
N THR A 27 -3.68 -6.74 7.78
CA THR A 27 -2.45 -6.87 6.99
C THR A 27 -2.38 -5.78 5.92
N SER A 28 -1.16 -5.50 5.45
CA SER A 28 -0.98 -4.60 4.30
C SER A 28 -1.25 -5.35 3.01
N GLU A 29 -2.07 -4.75 2.15
CA GLU A 29 -2.32 -5.25 0.79
C GLU A 29 -1.14 -5.01 -0.16
N LEU A 30 -0.13 -4.24 0.25
CA LEU A 30 1.07 -4.03 -0.54
C LEU A 30 2.01 -5.25 -0.44
N PRO A 31 2.66 -5.64 -1.55
CA PRO A 31 3.79 -6.56 -1.52
C PRO A 31 4.88 -6.06 -0.57
N ALA A 32 5.51 -6.98 0.17
CA ALA A 32 6.51 -6.64 1.17
C ALA A 32 7.68 -5.80 0.61
N SER A 33 8.08 -6.05 -0.64
CA SER A 33 9.19 -5.38 -1.33
C SER A 33 9.00 -3.87 -1.55
N VAL A 34 7.76 -3.37 -1.51
CA VAL A 34 7.46 -1.95 -1.77
C VAL A 34 6.93 -1.20 -0.54
N ARG A 35 6.78 -1.89 0.59
CA ARG A 35 6.31 -1.27 1.85
C ARG A 35 7.31 -0.22 2.32
N GLY A 36 6.79 0.91 2.78
CA GLY A 36 7.60 2.07 3.17
C GLY A 36 8.05 2.96 2.01
N ARG A 37 8.07 2.44 0.77
CA ARG A 37 8.32 3.23 -0.45
C ARG A 37 7.03 3.71 -1.11
N VAL A 38 6.01 2.87 -1.10
CA VAL A 38 4.68 3.15 -1.66
C VAL A 38 3.68 3.28 -0.52
N GLU A 39 2.90 4.35 -0.57
CA GLU A 39 1.74 4.55 0.29
C GLU A 39 0.49 4.05 -0.46
N ALA A 40 -0.35 3.28 0.22
CA ALA A 40 -1.60 2.75 -0.32
C ALA A 40 -2.78 3.27 0.48
N THR A 41 -3.78 3.81 -0.22
CA THR A 41 -5.06 4.24 0.36
C THR A 41 -6.23 3.61 -0.39
N VAL A 42 -7.23 3.15 0.34
CA VAL A 42 -8.42 2.50 -0.24
C VAL A 42 -9.65 3.37 0.02
N ARG A 43 -10.39 3.70 -1.03
CA ARG A 43 -11.70 4.36 -0.92
C ARG A 43 -12.79 3.42 -1.46
N ARG A 44 -13.94 3.38 -0.78
CA ARG A 44 -15.10 2.59 -1.17
C ARG A 44 -16.31 3.50 -1.36
N GLY A 45 -17.13 3.23 -2.37
CA GLY A 45 -18.37 3.97 -2.64
C GLY A 45 -19.21 3.30 -3.71
N ALA A 46 -20.26 3.98 -4.20
CA ALA A 46 -21.18 3.45 -5.22
C ALA A 46 -20.47 3.03 -6.54
N GLY A 47 -19.28 3.58 -6.82
CA GLY A 47 -18.46 3.21 -7.99
C GLY A 47 -17.51 2.03 -7.77
N GLY A 48 -17.56 1.37 -6.61
CA GLY A 48 -16.69 0.25 -6.25
C GLY A 48 -15.56 0.62 -5.28
N ARG A 49 -14.49 -0.17 -5.34
CA ARG A 49 -13.31 -0.04 -4.48
C ARG A 49 -12.14 0.49 -5.30
N PHE A 50 -11.51 1.55 -4.80
CA PHE A 50 -10.42 2.24 -5.48
C PHE A 50 -9.16 2.20 -4.61
N LEU A 51 -8.09 1.63 -5.15
CA LEU A 51 -6.76 1.59 -4.55
C LEU A 51 -5.90 2.69 -5.17
N PHE A 52 -5.51 3.65 -4.34
CA PHE A 52 -4.60 4.74 -4.69
C PHE A 52 -3.20 4.36 -4.22
N LEU A 53 -2.24 4.43 -5.13
CA LEU A 53 -0.83 4.18 -4.87
C LEU A 53 -0.05 5.46 -5.09
N VAL A 54 0.79 5.84 -4.13
CA VAL A 54 1.65 7.01 -4.22
C VAL A 54 3.08 6.59 -3.93
N ASN A 55 3.98 6.79 -4.87
CA ASN A 55 5.40 6.61 -4.65
C ASN A 55 5.93 7.77 -3.79
N ARG A 56 6.46 7.44 -2.61
CA ARG A 56 7.01 8.42 -1.66
C ARG A 56 8.50 8.68 -1.90
N THR A 57 9.08 8.03 -2.89
CA THR A 57 10.50 8.12 -3.28
C THR A 57 10.67 8.87 -4.60
N ASP A 58 11.90 9.28 -4.89
CA ASP A 58 12.28 9.94 -6.16
C ASP A 58 12.66 8.94 -7.26
N GLU A 59 12.76 7.65 -6.93
CA GLU A 59 13.10 6.58 -7.87
C GLU A 59 11.84 5.90 -8.41
N ALA A 60 11.92 5.28 -9.59
CA ALA A 60 10.84 4.44 -10.08
C ALA A 60 10.65 3.20 -9.18
N VAL A 61 9.39 2.81 -8.97
CA VAL A 61 9.01 1.63 -8.19
C VAL A 61 8.04 0.78 -8.99
N THR A 62 8.36 -0.50 -9.14
CA THR A 62 7.47 -1.51 -9.71
C THR A 62 6.72 -2.23 -8.59
N VAL A 63 5.40 -2.23 -8.65
CA VAL A 63 4.51 -2.86 -7.66
C VAL A 63 3.86 -4.10 -8.29
N PRO A 64 4.33 -5.32 -7.97
CA PRO A 64 3.83 -6.55 -8.57
C PRO A 64 2.55 -7.05 -7.89
N GLY A 65 1.82 -7.94 -8.57
CA GLY A 65 0.78 -8.78 -7.96
C GLY A 65 -0.49 -8.05 -7.50
N LEU A 66 -0.70 -6.81 -7.95
CA LEU A 66 -1.95 -6.10 -7.70
C LEU A 66 -3.03 -6.60 -8.66
N THR A 67 -4.25 -6.71 -8.16
CA THR A 67 -5.43 -7.08 -8.96
C THR A 67 -6.32 -5.86 -9.20
N GLY A 68 -7.05 -5.85 -10.32
CA GLY A 68 -7.99 -4.80 -10.68
C GLY A 68 -7.62 -4.04 -11.95
N ASP A 69 -8.49 -3.12 -12.36
CA ASP A 69 -8.34 -2.31 -13.56
C ASP A 69 -7.52 -1.06 -13.23
N VAL A 70 -6.39 -0.86 -13.91
CA VAL A 70 -5.62 0.39 -13.79
C VAL A 70 -6.38 1.50 -14.51
N LEU A 71 -6.80 2.52 -13.75
CA LEU A 71 -7.49 3.71 -14.26
C LEU A 71 -6.52 4.86 -14.54
N VAL A 72 -5.44 4.94 -13.75
CA VAL A 72 -4.38 5.95 -13.84
C VAL A 72 -3.05 5.28 -13.54
N GLY A 73 -2.01 5.64 -14.30
CA GLY A 73 -0.66 5.11 -14.16
C GLY A 73 -0.30 4.11 -15.26
N ASP A 74 0.94 3.64 -15.21
CA ASP A 74 1.50 2.74 -16.21
C ASP A 74 1.55 1.30 -15.71
N THR A 75 1.39 0.35 -16.63
CA THR A 75 1.59 -1.08 -16.39
C THR A 75 2.86 -1.54 -17.08
N GLY A 76 3.71 -2.23 -16.34
CA GLY A 76 4.90 -2.92 -16.86
C GLY A 76 4.62 -4.39 -17.15
N ASP A 77 5.70 -5.16 -17.22
CA ASP A 77 5.66 -6.58 -17.47
C ASP A 77 4.80 -7.33 -16.44
N GLU A 78 4.16 -8.41 -16.89
CA GLU A 78 3.29 -9.27 -16.05
C GLU A 78 2.16 -8.50 -15.33
N GLY A 79 1.78 -7.33 -15.84
CA GLY A 79 0.72 -6.49 -15.28
C GLY A 79 1.13 -5.75 -14.00
N ALA A 80 2.42 -5.66 -13.69
CA ALA A 80 2.90 -4.90 -12.55
C ALA A 80 2.61 -3.39 -12.73
N VAL A 81 2.27 -2.69 -11.65
CA VAL A 81 2.05 -1.24 -11.72
C VAL A 81 3.39 -0.53 -11.59
N VAL A 82 3.71 0.36 -12.53
CA VAL A 82 4.96 1.12 -12.53
C VAL A 82 4.67 2.55 -12.10
N LEU A 83 5.32 2.98 -11.02
CA LEU A 83 5.26 4.34 -10.52
C LEU A 83 6.60 5.02 -10.82
N ALA A 84 6.57 6.09 -11.61
CA ALA A 84 7.71 7.00 -11.71
C ALA A 84 8.06 7.58 -10.31
N GLY A 85 9.22 8.25 -10.19
CA GLY A 85 9.55 9.03 -9.00
C GLY A 85 8.42 10.00 -8.66
N ARG A 86 7.94 9.96 -7.41
CA ARG A 86 6.75 10.72 -6.95
C ARG A 86 5.45 10.44 -7.72
N GLY A 87 5.42 9.40 -8.55
CA GLY A 87 4.29 9.03 -9.38
C GLY A 87 3.13 8.44 -8.59
N VAL A 88 1.97 8.41 -9.24
CA VAL A 88 0.72 7.88 -8.67
C VAL A 88 0.05 6.92 -9.62
N ALA A 89 -0.65 5.93 -9.08
CA ALA A 89 -1.54 5.06 -9.84
C ALA A 89 -2.86 4.87 -9.09
N VAL A 90 -3.93 4.61 -9.84
CA VAL A 90 -5.26 4.33 -9.30
C VAL A 90 -5.78 3.06 -9.95
N LEU A 91 -6.13 2.09 -9.12
CA LEU A 91 -6.74 0.84 -9.56
C LEU A 91 -8.19 0.78 -9.06
N ARG A 92 -9.09 0.34 -9.93
CA ARG A 92 -10.42 -0.11 -9.51
C ARG A 92 -10.38 -1.61 -9.29
N THR A 93 -10.60 -2.03 -8.05
CA THR A 93 -10.68 -3.46 -7.71
C THR A 93 -12.15 -3.86 -7.57
N PRO A 94 -12.47 -5.16 -7.69
CA PRO A 94 -13.78 -5.66 -7.29
C PRO A 94 -14.14 -5.21 -5.87
N ALA A 95 -15.43 -5.01 -5.61
CA ALA A 95 -15.91 -4.84 -4.25
C ALA A 95 -15.77 -6.20 -3.53
N SER A 96 -14.94 -6.26 -2.50
CA SER A 96 -14.88 -7.37 -1.54
C SER A 96 -15.93 -7.19 -0.45
#